data_AF-A0A349Z2F2-F1
#
_entry.id   AF-A0A349Z2F2-F1
#
_cell.length_a   1.000
_cell.length_b   1.000
_cell.length_c   1.000
_cell.angle_alpha   90.00
_cell.angle_beta   90.00
_cell.angle_gamma   90.00
#
_symmetry.space_group_name_H-M   'P 1'
#
loop_
_entity.id
_entity.type
_entity.pdbx_description
1 polymer ?
#
loop_
_entity_poly.entity_id
_entity_poly.type
_entity_poly.pdbx_seq_one_letter_code
_entity_poly.pdbx_strand_id
1 'polypeptide(L)'
;MFDWRFWQYRDDNNCWDFVREVLHKEFNVPAEFIPKFGICPDDKAAMTREFRNVKKRFHRITAPKDGAVACHFSDEVLIHVGIVRNQKVWHASRSRGLSVDPFNVFEKFAITRYYQWQG
;
A
#
# COMPACT_ATOMS: atom_id res chain seq x y z
N MET A 1 -14.23 14.59 -6.27
CA MET A 1 -13.05 14.24 -5.44
C MET A 1 -13.49 13.15 -4.47
N PHE A 2 -12.80 12.01 -4.45
CA PHE A 2 -13.16 10.90 -3.55
C PHE A 2 -12.76 11.25 -2.12
N ASP A 3 -13.66 11.06 -1.15
CA ASP A 3 -13.36 11.35 0.25
C ASP A 3 -12.83 10.11 0.97
N TRP A 4 -11.51 10.01 1.01
CA TRP A 4 -10.78 8.90 1.62
C TRP A 4 -11.02 8.76 3.12
N ARG A 5 -11.53 9.79 3.81
CA ARG A 5 -11.81 9.75 5.26
C ARG A 5 -12.89 8.73 5.60
N PHE A 6 -13.74 8.38 4.65
CA PHE A 6 -14.78 7.37 4.81
C PHE A 6 -14.32 5.95 4.42
N TRP A 7 -13.05 5.77 4.00
CA TRP A 7 -12.52 4.44 3.78
C TRP A 7 -12.41 3.69 5.12
N GLN A 8 -13.35 2.80 5.34
CA GLN A 8 -13.37 1.86 6.43
C GLN A 8 -13.25 0.47 5.84
N TYR A 9 -12.52 -0.42 6.51
CA TYR A 9 -12.54 -1.85 6.22
C TYR A 9 -13.98 -2.32 6.46
N ARG A 10 -14.83 -2.28 5.43
CA ARG A 10 -16.08 -3.04 5.39
C ARG A 10 -15.69 -4.40 4.83
N ASP A 11 -16.14 -5.44 5.53
CA ASP A 11 -15.72 -6.83 5.39
C ASP A 11 -15.25 -7.16 3.97
N ASP A 12 -13.97 -7.54 3.84
CA ASP A 12 -13.19 -7.86 2.61
C ASP A 12 -12.20 -6.81 2.08
N ASN A 13 -12.27 -5.54 2.45
CA ASN A 13 -11.28 -4.53 2.00
C ASN A 13 -10.03 -4.48 2.90
N ASN A 14 -8.84 -4.62 2.32
CA ASN A 14 -7.56 -4.60 3.04
C ASN A 14 -6.68 -3.37 2.71
N CYS A 15 -5.48 -3.31 3.30
CA CYS A 15 -4.53 -2.22 3.06
C CYS A 15 -4.07 -2.13 1.60
N TRP A 16 -4.05 -3.25 0.87
CA TRP A 16 -3.76 -3.27 -0.56
C TRP A 16 -4.92 -2.75 -1.41
N ASP A 17 -6.18 -3.08 -1.07
CA ASP A 17 -7.34 -2.52 -1.78
C ASP A 17 -7.38 -1.00 -1.68
N PHE A 18 -7.05 -0.45 -0.51
CA PHE A 18 -6.88 0.98 -0.32
C PHE A 18 -5.80 1.55 -1.26
N VAL A 19 -4.60 0.97 -1.26
CA VAL A 19 -3.49 1.42 -2.12
C VAL A 19 -3.88 1.36 -3.60
N ARG A 20 -4.56 0.28 -4.02
CA ARG A 20 -5.02 0.08 -5.40
C ARG A 20 -6.01 1.15 -5.83
N GLU A 21 -6.98 1.45 -4.99
CA GLU A 21 -7.96 2.50 -5.25
C GLU A 21 -7.28 3.87 -5.36
N VAL A 22 -6.32 4.19 -4.49
CA VAL A 22 -5.58 5.45 -4.56
C VAL A 22 -4.73 5.53 -5.83
N LEU A 23 -3.99 4.47 -6.17
CA LEU A 23 -3.21 4.39 -7.41
C LEU A 23 -4.09 4.63 -8.64
N HIS A 24 -5.28 4.03 -8.66
CA HIS A 24 -6.21 4.18 -9.77
C HIS A 24 -6.80 5.60 -9.86
N LYS A 25 -7.37 6.10 -8.75
CA LYS A 25 -8.17 7.33 -8.75
C LYS A 25 -7.35 8.60 -8.67
N GLU A 26 -6.18 8.57 -8.02
CA GLU A 26 -5.36 9.76 -7.79
C GLU A 26 -4.11 9.80 -8.67
N PHE A 27 -3.58 8.63 -9.04
CA PHE A 27 -2.37 8.52 -9.86
C PHE A 27 -2.64 7.99 -11.28
N ASN A 28 -3.91 7.84 -11.67
CA ASN A 28 -4.37 7.42 -12.99
C ASN A 28 -3.75 6.11 -13.48
N VAL A 29 -3.37 5.21 -12.57
CA VAL A 29 -2.88 3.88 -12.94
C VAL A 29 -4.09 3.03 -13.38
N PRO A 30 -4.10 2.44 -14.58
CA PRO A 30 -5.23 1.62 -15.02
C PRO A 30 -5.46 0.43 -14.08
N ALA A 31 -6.70 0.22 -13.65
CA ALA A 31 -7.05 -0.74 -12.60
C ALA A 31 -6.73 -2.19 -13.00
N GLU A 32 -6.77 -2.51 -14.30
CA GLU A 32 -6.40 -3.79 -14.88
C GLU A 32 -4.92 -4.14 -14.68
N PHE A 33 -4.07 -3.13 -14.51
CA PHE A 33 -2.64 -3.33 -14.30
C PHE A 33 -2.27 -3.42 -12.82
N ILE A 34 -3.13 -2.91 -11.93
CA ILE A 34 -2.97 -3.03 -10.48
C ILE A 34 -3.62 -4.32 -10.02
N PRO A 35 -2.85 -5.37 -9.74
CA PRO A 35 -3.42 -6.68 -9.52
C PRO A 35 -4.29 -6.70 -8.25
N LYS A 36 -5.49 -7.24 -8.38
CA LYS A 36 -6.36 -7.57 -7.23
C LYS A 36 -5.97 -8.95 -6.73
N PHE A 37 -5.15 -8.98 -5.70
CA PHE A 37 -4.82 -10.23 -5.02
C PHE A 37 -5.67 -10.35 -3.77
N GLY A 38 -5.99 -11.60 -3.39
CA GLY A 38 -6.55 -11.91 -2.07
C GLY A 38 -5.51 -11.70 -0.97
N ILE A 39 -5.01 -10.46 -0.86
CA ILE A 39 -4.09 -10.02 0.19
C ILE A 39 -4.90 -9.98 1.48
N CYS A 40 -5.03 -11.14 2.09
CA CYS A 40 -5.68 -11.26 3.38
C CYS A 40 -4.72 -10.71 4.45
N PRO A 41 -5.08 -9.64 5.19
CA PRO A 41 -4.26 -9.15 6.28
C PRO A 41 -4.01 -10.20 7.36
N ASP A 42 -4.89 -11.20 7.46
CA ASP A 42 -4.83 -12.28 8.44
C ASP A 42 -3.92 -13.45 7.97
N ASP A 43 -3.58 -13.53 6.67
CA ASP A 43 -2.59 -14.47 6.11
C ASP A 43 -1.38 -13.73 5.51
N LYS A 44 -0.38 -13.50 6.36
CA LYS A 44 0.87 -12.83 5.97
C LYS A 44 1.68 -13.60 4.95
N ALA A 45 1.58 -14.94 4.94
CA ALA A 45 2.30 -15.77 3.99
C ALA A 45 1.70 -15.60 2.58
N ALA A 46 0.38 -15.65 2.46
CA ALA A 46 -0.33 -15.34 1.22
C ALA A 46 -0.04 -13.91 0.76
N MET A 47 -0.17 -12.92 1.65
CA MET A 47 0.13 -11.52 1.34
C MET A 47 1.57 -11.32 0.81
N THR A 48 2.56 -11.98 1.42
CA THR A 48 3.95 -11.94 0.96
C THR A 48 4.14 -12.62 -0.39
N ARG A 49 3.50 -13.77 -0.61
CA ARG A 49 3.54 -14.50 -1.90
C ARG A 49 2.95 -13.65 -3.02
N GLU A 50 1.76 -13.09 -2.80
CA GLU A 50 1.09 -12.26 -3.80
C GLU A 50 1.88 -10.98 -4.07
N PHE A 51 2.44 -10.33 -3.04
CA PHE A 51 3.35 -9.20 -3.22
C PHE A 51 4.55 -9.53 -4.11
N ARG A 52 5.14 -10.73 -4.01
CA ARG A 52 6.24 -11.13 -4.91
C ARG A 52 5.83 -11.20 -6.38
N ASN A 53 4.55 -11.42 -6.66
CA ASN A 53 3.99 -11.33 -8.01
C ASN A 53 3.71 -9.88 -8.41
N VAL A 54 3.08 -9.09 -7.52
CA VAL A 54 2.82 -7.64 -7.72
C VAL A 54 4.10 -6.91 -8.07
N LYS A 55 5.13 -7.08 -7.24
CA LYS A 55 6.35 -6.27 -7.26
C LYS A 55 7.13 -6.38 -8.56
N LYS A 56 6.83 -7.36 -9.43
CA LYS A 56 7.46 -7.46 -10.76
C LYS A 56 7.09 -6.28 -11.67
N ARG A 57 5.95 -5.62 -11.42
CA ARG A 57 5.49 -4.42 -12.15
C ARG A 57 5.87 -3.10 -11.47
N PHE A 58 6.56 -3.19 -10.34
CA PHE A 58 6.99 -2.03 -9.59
C PHE A 58 8.50 -2.07 -9.43
N HIS A 59 9.16 -0.93 -9.55
CA HIS A 59 10.58 -0.86 -9.26
C HIS A 59 10.79 -0.32 -7.84
N ARG A 60 11.78 -0.88 -7.15
CA ARG A 60 12.19 -0.34 -5.85
C ARG A 60 12.85 1.03 -6.07
N ILE A 61 12.49 1.99 -5.24
CA ILE A 61 13.10 3.34 -5.21
C ILE A 61 13.80 3.56 -3.88
N THR A 62 14.82 4.42 -3.89
CA THR A 62 15.64 4.76 -2.72
C THR A 62 15.05 5.89 -1.87
N ALA A 63 14.20 6.73 -2.45
CA ALA A 63 13.52 7.82 -1.77
C ALA A 63 12.01 7.78 -2.08
N PRO A 64 11.13 8.09 -1.10
CA PRO A 64 9.69 8.14 -1.32
C PRO A 64 9.33 9.18 -2.38
N LYS A 65 8.41 8.81 -3.28
CA LYS A 65 7.85 9.67 -4.32
C LYS A 65 6.34 9.51 -4.34
N ASP A 66 5.62 10.57 -4.67
CA ASP A 66 4.17 10.50 -4.80
C ASP A 66 3.75 9.41 -5.79
N GLY A 67 2.82 8.55 -5.36
CA GLY A 67 2.38 7.37 -6.11
C GLY A 67 3.22 6.11 -5.83
N ALA A 68 4.29 6.20 -5.04
CA ALA A 68 5.04 5.02 -4.61
C ALA A 68 4.30 4.28 -3.49
N VAL A 69 4.26 2.95 -3.58
CA VAL A 69 3.76 2.08 -2.53
C VAL A 69 4.82 1.95 -1.44
N ALA A 70 4.48 2.35 -0.22
CA ALA A 70 5.27 2.13 0.97
C ALA A 70 4.94 0.75 1.56
N CYS A 71 5.90 -0.15 1.60
CA CYS A 71 5.73 -1.53 2.05
C CYS A 71 6.50 -1.76 3.35
N HIS A 72 5.80 -2.22 4.39
CA HIS A 72 6.40 -2.64 5.65
C HIS A 72 6.70 -4.14 5.65
N PHE A 73 7.90 -4.47 6.08
CA PHE A 73 8.37 -5.83 6.24
C PHE A 73 8.79 -6.13 7.68
N SER A 74 8.39 -7.30 8.16
CA SER A 74 9.07 -7.98 9.26
C SER A 74 9.98 -9.01 8.61
N ASP A 75 11.29 -8.79 8.66
CA ASP A 75 12.30 -9.53 7.86
C ASP A 75 11.98 -9.49 6.35
N GLU A 76 11.54 -10.61 5.78
CA GLU A 76 11.13 -10.73 4.37
C GLU A 76 9.62 -10.97 4.19
N VAL A 77 8.85 -10.84 5.27
CA VAL A 77 7.39 -10.99 5.27
C VAL A 77 6.76 -9.61 5.15
N LEU A 78 5.95 -9.40 4.11
CA LEU A 78 5.16 -8.18 3.96
C LEU A 78 4.03 -8.20 4.99
N ILE A 79 3.99 -7.18 5.85
CA ILE A 79 3.02 -7.10 6.95
C ILE A 79 1.98 -6.00 6.77
N HIS A 80 2.33 -4.94 6.05
CA HIS A 80 1.46 -3.77 5.82
C HIS A 80 1.89 -2.97 4.59
N VAL A 81 0.96 -2.22 3.99
CA VAL A 81 1.23 -1.32 2.86
C VAL A 81 0.50 0.02 3.00
N GLY A 82 1.08 1.04 2.37
CA GLY A 82 0.52 2.37 2.20
C GLY A 82 0.96 2.97 0.87
N ILE A 83 0.52 4.20 0.60
CA ILE A 83 0.82 4.95 -0.62
C ILE A 83 1.38 6.32 -0.24
N VAL A 84 2.47 6.72 -0.88
CA VAL A 84 3.06 8.03 -0.70
C VAL A 84 2.22 9.07 -1.45
N ARG A 85 1.83 10.12 -0.73
CA ARG A 85 1.09 11.26 -1.28
C ARG A 85 1.35 12.51 -0.45
N ASN A 86 1.65 13.63 -1.12
CA ASN A 86 1.87 14.93 -0.48
C ASN A 86 2.89 14.84 0.68
N GLN A 87 4.03 14.18 0.45
CA GLN A 87 5.10 14.00 1.44
C GLN A 87 4.69 13.24 2.71
N LYS A 88 3.64 12.44 2.65
CA LYS A 88 3.14 11.58 3.73
C LYS A 88 2.81 10.20 3.20
N VAL A 89 2.68 9.22 4.09
CA VAL A 89 2.15 7.90 3.76
C VAL A 89 0.69 7.84 4.17
N TRP A 90 -0.18 7.60 3.20
CA TRP A 90 -1.58 7.30 3.41
C TRP A 90 -1.69 5.79 3.50
N HIS A 91 -2.31 5.27 4.54
CA HIS A 91 -2.50 3.84 4.71
C HIS A 91 -3.76 3.56 5.51
N ALA A 92 -4.33 2.38 5.33
CA ALA A 92 -5.53 2.00 6.04
C ALA A 92 -5.32 0.71 6.84
N SER A 93 -5.86 0.66 8.05
CA SER A 93 -5.85 -0.53 8.91
C SER A 93 -7.26 -0.87 9.37
N ARG A 94 -7.50 -2.14 9.73
CA ARG A 94 -8.81 -2.61 10.22
C ARG A 94 -9.27 -1.84 11.46
N SER A 95 -8.37 -1.57 12.39
CA SER A 95 -8.69 -0.97 13.69
C SER A 95 -8.85 0.55 13.67
N ARG A 96 -8.23 1.26 12.71
CA ARG A 96 -8.22 2.73 12.68
C ARG A 96 -8.81 3.35 11.41
N GLY A 97 -9.09 2.56 10.37
CA GLY A 97 -9.43 3.09 9.05
C GLY A 97 -8.23 3.80 8.40
N LEU A 98 -8.47 4.87 7.65
CA LEU A 98 -7.42 5.70 7.05
C LEU A 98 -6.56 6.39 8.13
N SER A 99 -5.25 6.31 7.95
CA SER A 99 -4.23 7.05 8.69
C SER A 99 -3.29 7.75 7.70
N VAL A 100 -2.79 8.91 8.09
CA VAL A 100 -1.91 9.74 7.26
C VAL A 100 -0.70 10.14 8.10
N ASP A 101 0.38 9.39 7.91
CA ASP A 101 1.57 9.51 8.74
C ASP A 101 2.71 10.20 7.98
N PRO A 102 3.48 11.08 8.63
CA PRO A 102 4.79 11.48 8.12
C PRO A 102 5.72 10.27 7.90
N PHE A 103 6.66 10.36 6.95
CA PHE A 103 7.57 9.24 6.63
C PHE A 103 8.27 8.68 7.86
N ASN A 104 8.85 9.55 8.68
CA ASN A 104 9.57 9.17 9.89
C ASN A 104 8.68 8.53 10.97
N VAL A 105 7.37 8.74 10.95
CA VAL A 105 6.43 8.08 11.87
C VAL A 105 6.09 6.71 11.32
N PHE A 106 5.78 6.62 10.03
CA PHE A 106 5.47 5.36 9.36
C PHE A 106 6.66 4.38 9.44
N GLU A 107 7.87 4.84 9.12
CA GLU A 107 9.10 4.03 9.10
C GLU A 107 9.55 3.52 10.48
N LYS A 108 9.04 4.06 11.58
CA LYS A 108 9.37 3.57 12.93
C LYS A 108 8.74 2.22 13.24
N PHE A 109 7.69 1.83 12.53
CA PHE A 109 6.94 0.63 12.85
C PHE A 109 7.59 -0.66 12.32
N ALA A 110 8.32 -0.58 11.21
CA ALA A 110 8.92 -1.74 10.54
C ALA A 110 9.94 -1.30 9.48
N ILE A 111 10.64 -2.27 8.88
CA ILE A 111 11.51 -1.99 7.74
C ILE A 111 10.64 -1.56 6.55
N THR A 112 10.79 -0.32 6.11
CA THR A 112 10.05 0.24 4.96
C THR A 112 10.85 0.14 3.68
N ARG A 113 10.21 -0.34 2.61
CA ARG A 113 10.75 -0.31 1.25
C ARG A 113 9.70 0.34 0.33
N TYR A 114 10.14 1.24 -0.54
CA TYR A 114 9.26 1.98 -1.46
C TYR A 114 9.32 1.40 -2.87
N TYR A 115 8.16 1.31 -3.53
CA TYR A 115 8.02 0.72 -4.85
C TYR A 115 7.14 1.60 -5.75
N GLN A 116 7.67 2.04 -6.89
CA GLN A 116 6.95 2.89 -7.84
C GLN A 116 6.43 2.06 -9.01
N TRP A 117 5.22 2.34 -9.45
CA TRP A 117 4.63 1.75 -10.65
C TRP A 117 5.41 2.13 -11.92
N GLN A 118 5.69 1.18 -12.82
CA GLN A 118 6.37 1.45 -14.11
C GLN A 118 5.53 1.22 -15.37
N GLY A 119 4.39 0.52 -15.26
CA GLY A 119 3.70 -0.02 -16.44
C GLY A 119 4.20 -1.43 -16.75
#